data_AF-A0A1Y3C7T9-F1
#
_entry.id   AF-A0A1Y3C7T9-F1
#
_cell.length_a   1.000
_cell.length_b   1.000
_cell.length_c   1.000
_cell.angle_alpha   90.00
_cell.angle_beta   90.00
_cell.angle_gamma   90.00
#
_symmetry.space_group_name_H-M   'P 1'
#
loop_
_entity.id
_entity.type
_entity.pdbx_description
1 polymer ?
#
loop_
_entity_poly.entity_id
_entity_poly.type
_entity_poly.pdbx_seq_one_letter_code
_entity_poly.pdbx_strand_id
1 'polypeptide(L)' 'MKQKAYDSKTILIIGSWTEINNDNPRIKAIKEKTFELFRQNSKNVEIITFDELFDRAKFIVEHQ' A
#
# COMPACT_ATOMS: atom_id res chain seq x y z
N MET A 1 16.14 -18.03 -29.02
CA MET A 1 15.02 -17.15 -28.62
C MET A 1 15.52 -16.23 -27.50
N LYS A 2 15.47 -14.90 -27.65
CA LYS A 2 15.77 -13.95 -26.57
C LYS A 2 14.46 -13.62 -25.85
N GLN A 3 14.20 -14.28 -24.73
CA GLN A 3 13.10 -13.88 -23.85
C GLN A 3 13.58 -12.68 -23.02
N LYS A 4 12.99 -11.50 -23.24
CA LYS A 4 13.24 -10.32 -22.39
C LYS A 4 12.36 -10.43 -21.15
N ALA A 5 12.96 -10.46 -19.97
CA ALA A 5 12.25 -10.20 -18.72
C ALA A 5 12.01 -8.69 -18.60
N TYR A 6 10.77 -8.29 -18.30
CA TYR A 6 10.42 -6.89 -18.01
C TYR A 6 10.15 -6.76 -16.53
N ASP A 7 10.84 -5.80 -15.91
CA ASP A 7 10.71 -5.49 -14.49
C ASP A 7 10.21 -4.04 -14.38
N SER A 8 8.91 -3.86 -14.62
CA SER A 8 8.29 -2.54 -14.66
C SER A 8 7.93 -2.07 -13.25
N LYS A 9 8.14 -0.77 -12.99
CA LYS A 9 7.58 -0.15 -11.79
C LYS A 9 6.06 -0.31 -11.82
N THR A 10 5.52 -0.92 -10.77
CA THR A 10 4.10 -1.24 -10.64
C THR A 10 3.55 -0.59 -9.38
N ILE A 11 2.31 -0.10 -9.43
CA ILE A 11 1.57 0.37 -8.26
C ILE A 11 0.37 -0.55 -8.08
N LEU A 12 0.22 -1.10 -6.89
CA LEU A 12 -0.91 -1.92 -6.48
C LEU A 12 -1.74 -1.13 -5.46
N ILE A 13 -2.99 -0.84 -5.83
CA ILE A 13 -3.95 -0.12 -4.97
C ILE A 13 -4.90 -1.16 -4.36
N ILE A 14 -4.88 -1.32 -3.03
CA ILE A 14 -5.67 -2.35 -2.33
C ILE A 14 -6.20 -1.88 -0.97
N GLY A 15 -7.44 -2.24 -0.66
CA GLY A 15 -8.03 -2.09 0.68
C GLY A 15 -7.99 -0.68 1.29
N SER A 16 -8.24 -0.60 2.59
CA SER A 16 -8.15 0.62 3.40
C SER A 16 -7.58 0.31 4.79
N TRP A 17 -6.87 1.27 5.39
CA TRP A 17 -6.42 1.18 6.78
C TRP A 17 -7.57 1.00 7.77
N THR A 18 -8.78 1.45 7.44
CA THR A 18 -9.97 1.25 8.26
C THR A 18 -10.29 -0.23 8.51
N GLU A 19 -9.96 -1.10 7.56
CA GLU A 19 -10.16 -2.55 7.67
C GLU A 19 -9.23 -3.19 8.73
N ILE A 20 -8.11 -2.54 9.05
CA ILE A 20 -7.16 -2.95 10.10
C ILE A 20 -7.44 -2.22 11.41
N ASN A 21 -7.79 -0.93 11.34
CA ASN A 21 -7.98 -0.08 12.50
C ASN A 21 -9.20 -0.45 13.36
N ASN A 22 -10.19 -1.13 12.77
CA ASN A 22 -11.42 -1.54 13.45
C ASN A 22 -11.28 -2.84 14.28
N ASP A 23 -10.09 -3.44 14.30
CA ASP A 23 -9.81 -4.62 15.12
C ASP A 23 -9.47 -4.27 16.57
N ASN A 24 -9.52 -5.28 17.45
CA ASN A 24 -8.99 -5.14 18.81
C ASN A 24 -7.49 -4.77 18.78
N PRO A 25 -6.96 -4.08 19.82
CA PRO A 25 -5.62 -3.49 19.78
C PRO A 25 -4.48 -4.46 19.46
N ARG A 26 -4.59 -5.72 19.92
CA ARG A 26 -3.58 -6.75 19.67
C ARG A 26 -3.60 -7.20 18.21
N ILE A 27 -4.78 -7.50 17.68
CA ILE A 27 -4.93 -7.94 16.28
C ILE A 27 -4.57 -6.81 15.33
N LYS A 28 -5.00 -5.58 15.63
CA LYS A 28 -4.60 -4.37 14.91
C LYS A 28 -3.07 -4.28 14.77
N ALA A 29 -2.35 -4.29 15.89
CA ALA A 29 -0.89 -4.15 15.87
C ALA A 29 -0.18 -5.26 15.07
N ILE A 30 -0.70 -6.49 15.10
CA ILE A 30 -0.18 -7.60 14.30
C ILE A 30 -0.43 -7.32 12.82
N LYS A 31 -1.66 -6.98 12.43
CA LYS A 31 -2.04 -6.72 11.03
C LYS A 31 -1.29 -5.53 10.44
N GLU A 32 -1.18 -4.42 11.18
CA GLU A 32 -0.42 -3.23 10.77
C GLU A 32 1.04 -3.62 10.49
N LYS A 33 1.69 -4.31 11.44
CA LYS A 33 3.08 -4.75 11.26
C LYS A 33 3.24 -5.71 10.08
N THR A 34 2.33 -6.66 9.93
CA THR A 34 2.37 -7.62 8.81
C THR A 34 2.19 -6.92 7.47
N PHE A 35 1.24 -5.98 7.36
CA PHE A 35 1.00 -5.22 6.15
C PHE A 35 2.20 -4.35 5.77
N GLU A 36 2.77 -3.64 6.74
CA GLU A 36 3.98 -2.82 6.56
C GLU A 36 5.17 -3.66 6.09
N LEU A 37 5.41 -4.81 6.73
CA LEU A 37 6.46 -5.73 6.31
C LEU A 37 6.22 -6.26 4.89
N PHE A 38 4.98 -6.58 4.54
CA PHE A 38 4.64 -7.07 3.21
C PHE A 38 4.88 -6.02 2.11
N ARG A 39 4.44 -4.77 2.33
CA ARG A 39 4.65 -3.70 1.35
C ARG A 39 6.13 -3.36 1.18
N GLN A 40 6.91 -3.36 2.26
CA GLN A 40 8.35 -3.05 2.21
C GLN A 40 9.17 -4.15 1.49
N ASN A 41 8.74 -5.41 1.59
CA ASN A 41 9.44 -6.53 0.95
C ASN A 41 9.08 -6.73 -0.54
N SER A 42 8.06 -6.03 -1.04
CA SER A 42 7.61 -6.16 -2.42
C SER A 42 8.54 -5.40 -3.38
N LYS A 43 9.43 -6.11 -4.06
CA LYS A 43 10.34 -5.51 -5.04
C LYS A 43 9.56 -5.03 -6.27
N ASN A 44 9.81 -3.79 -6.70
CA ASN A 44 9.24 -3.16 -7.89
C ASN A 44 7.71 -2.99 -7.91
N VAL A 45 7.04 -3.26 -6.79
CA VAL A 45 5.60 -3.02 -6.60
C VAL A 45 5.42 -2.09 -5.40
N GLU A 46 4.98 -0.86 -5.67
CA GLU A 46 4.51 0.06 -4.62
C GLU A 46 3.09 -0.35 -4.23
N ILE A 47 2.88 -0.73 -2.97
CA ILE A 47 1.56 -1.08 -2.44
C ILE A 47 1.03 0.12 -1.66
N ILE A 48 -0.15 0.60 -2.04
CA ILE A 48 -0.82 1.74 -1.42
C ILE A 48 -2.30 1.40 -1.17
N THR A 49 -2.86 1.92 -0.08
CA THR A 49 -4.29 1.74 0.21
C THR A 49 -5.14 2.84 -0.45
N PHE A 50 -6.44 2.59 -0.63
CA PHE A 50 -7.33 3.55 -1.28
C PHE A 50 -7.42 4.88 -0.52
N ASP A 51 -7.50 4.82 0.80
CA ASP A 51 -7.51 6.00 1.69
C ASP A 51 -6.17 6.74 1.66
N GLU A 52 -5.04 6.03 1.66
CA GLU A 52 -3.72 6.66 1.53
C GLU A 52 -3.56 7.38 0.18
N LEU A 53 -4.02 6.76 -0.92
CA LEU A 53 -4.00 7.40 -2.24
C LEU A 53 -4.92 8.62 -2.29
N PHE A 54 -6.12 8.51 -1.70
CA PHE A 54 -7.06 9.62 -1.62
C PHE A 54 -6.48 10.79 -0.84
N ASP A 55 -5.90 10.55 0.34
CA ASP A 55 -5.29 11.59 1.17
C ASP A 55 -4.13 12.29 0.45
N ARG A 56 -3.29 11.53 -0.27
CA ARG A 56 -2.22 12.09 -1.12
C ARG A 56 -2.79 12.97 -2.23
N ALA A 57 -3.82 12.51 -2.94
CA ALA A 57 -4.44 13.27 -4.02
C ALA A 57 -5.15 14.53 -3.52
N LYS A 58 -5.88 14.41 -2.40
CA LYS A 58 -6.56 15.52 -1.73
C LYS A 58 -5.56 16.60 -1.31
N PHE A 59 -4.44 16.19 -0.69
CA PHE A 59 -3.38 17.12 -0.31
C PHE A 59 -2.85 17.93 -1.51
N ILE A 60 -2.61 17.27 -2.64
CA ILE A 60 -2.17 17.94 -3.88
C ILE A 60 -3.19 18.96 -4.36
N VAL A 61 -4.48 18.60 -4.39
CA VAL A 61 -5.54 19.50 -4.90
C VAL A 61 -5.79 20.68 -3.96
N GLU A 62 -5.73 20.46 -2.65
CA GLU A 62 -6.07 21.49 -1.65
C GLU A 62 -4.89 22.41 -1.29
N HIS A 63 -3.64 21.99 -1.53
CA HIS A 63 -2.43 22.71 -1.11
C HIS A 63 -1.48 23.06 -2.27
N GLN A 64 -1.90 22.90 -3.54
CA GLN A 64 -1.19 23.45 -4.70
C GLN A 64 -1.70 24.83 -5.11
#